data_AF-A0AAW7P6A8-F1
#
_entry.id   AF-A0AAW7P6A8-F1
#
_cell.length_a   1.000
_cell.length_b   1.000
_cell.length_c   1.000
_cell.angle_alpha   90.00
_cell.angle_beta   90.00
_cell.angle_gamma   90.00
#
_symmetry.space_group_name_H-M   'P 1'
#
loop_
_entity.id
_entity.type
_entity.pdbx_description
1 polymer ?
#
loop_
_entity_poly.entity_id
_entity_poly.type
_entity_poly.pdbx_seq_one_letter_code
_entity_poly.pdbx_strand_id
1 'polypeptide(L)'
;MKKLKKKLPLVLVALGLFFFGLYQYLKNYVDPGLFDKDYQYTRVYNYKAEKIEPKKAKVKEINLEFIYYEKSVVPQGLTWSEETRSDLGLFNGGDVILHATLEDGSKIRIPLEKTIRMGPTFSRKLLYDKKLEQEMLRRFPNVITEKNSGFKIAFLAGMMYVGDTLYQVPEIEAVTRFDLKNPKNGKLQTYYEYGNLPEKTNTPVFLKTKKDVNQADMQSFYDDYHNSWKGYWDRGADTISKELSNTYQYKFYYDTWYYSDSLSNLPININPTGSKFKLTVTRTQLIKRDQNDRMKVRTTQKIYTENNKEEYEKEVLNELRNYYDDSERARKKYFVSKKQEVSILLLESIFRR
;
A
#
# COMPACT_ATOMS: atom_id res chain seq x y z
N MET A 1 -60.89 -39.40 7.07
CA MET A 1 -60.03 -38.88 8.17
C MET A 1 -58.90 -39.83 8.65
N LYS A 2 -59.10 -41.16 8.79
CA LYS A 2 -58.03 -42.09 9.25
C LYS A 2 -56.74 -42.12 8.39
N LYS A 3 -56.84 -41.93 7.07
CA LYS A 3 -55.68 -41.86 6.15
C LYS A 3 -54.83 -40.59 6.30
N LEU A 4 -55.45 -39.46 6.69
CA LEU A 4 -54.74 -38.18 6.89
C LEU A 4 -53.93 -38.20 8.20
N LYS A 5 -54.49 -38.77 9.28
CA LYS A 5 -53.80 -38.93 10.58
C LYS A 5 -52.53 -39.80 10.50
N LYS A 6 -52.46 -40.78 9.59
CA LYS A 6 -51.26 -41.60 9.37
C LYS A 6 -50.19 -40.92 8.49
N LYS A 7 -50.58 -39.97 7.62
CA LYS A 7 -49.67 -39.21 6.75
C LYS A 7 -49.18 -37.91 7.36
N LEU A 8 -49.91 -37.34 8.33
CA LEU A 8 -49.57 -36.09 9.01
C LEU A 8 -48.17 -36.09 9.66
N PRO A 9 -47.70 -37.16 10.34
CA PRO A 9 -46.34 -37.20 10.88
C PRO A 9 -45.28 -37.11 9.77
N LEU A 10 -45.52 -37.79 8.63
CA LEU A 10 -44.63 -37.77 7.48
C LEU A 10 -44.56 -36.37 6.84
N VAL A 11 -45.70 -35.67 6.77
CA VAL A 11 -45.78 -34.29 6.27
C VAL A 11 -45.04 -33.32 7.20
N LEU A 12 -45.18 -33.48 8.53
CA LEU A 12 -44.46 -32.67 9.51
C LEU A 12 -42.94 -32.91 9.46
N VAL A 13 -42.50 -34.16 9.29
CA VAL A 13 -41.08 -34.48 9.08
C VAL A 13 -40.55 -33.86 7.78
N ALA A 14 -41.31 -33.97 6.68
CA ALA A 14 -40.92 -33.37 5.41
C ALA A 14 -40.82 -31.83 5.49
N LEU A 15 -41.76 -31.18 6.17
CA LEU A 15 -41.71 -29.75 6.45
C LEU A 15 -40.51 -29.39 7.32
N GLY A 16 -40.23 -30.17 8.37
CA GLY A 16 -39.06 -29.96 9.23
C GLY A 16 -37.75 -30.02 8.46
N LEU A 17 -37.58 -31.03 7.58
CA LEU A 17 -36.41 -31.14 6.70
C LEU A 17 -36.33 -30.00 5.69
N PHE A 18 -37.46 -29.57 5.13
CA PHE A 18 -37.51 -28.43 4.21
C PHE A 18 -37.08 -27.13 4.90
N PHE A 19 -37.63 -26.82 6.08
CA PHE A 19 -37.26 -25.63 6.84
C PHE A 19 -35.81 -25.70 7.34
N PHE A 20 -35.33 -26.87 7.74
CA PHE A 20 -33.92 -27.06 8.09
C PHE A 20 -33.01 -26.83 6.88
N GLY A 21 -33.36 -27.39 5.71
CA GLY A 21 -32.64 -27.16 4.47
C GLY A 21 -32.63 -25.70 4.05
N LEU A 22 -33.78 -25.01 4.12
CA LEU A 22 -33.89 -23.59 3.83
C LEU A 22 -33.08 -22.74 4.81
N TYR A 23 -33.12 -23.07 6.10
CA TYR A 23 -32.29 -22.43 7.13
C TYR A 23 -30.80 -22.57 6.80
N GLN A 24 -30.34 -23.78 6.49
CA GLN A 24 -28.93 -24.01 6.12
C GLN A 24 -28.54 -23.32 4.81
N TYR A 25 -29.46 -23.25 3.84
CA TYR A 25 -29.23 -22.53 2.59
C TYR A 25 -29.08 -21.03 2.84
N LEU A 26 -30.03 -20.41 3.55
CA LEU A 26 -29.98 -18.97 3.86
C LEU A 26 -28.74 -18.61 4.67
N LYS A 27 -28.45 -19.40 5.71
CA LYS A 27 -27.32 -19.21 6.61
C LYS A 27 -25.96 -19.30 5.91
N ASN A 28 -25.81 -20.23 4.97
CA ASN A 28 -24.49 -20.52 4.40
C ASN A 28 -24.27 -19.95 2.99
N TYR A 29 -25.33 -19.61 2.24
CA TYR A 29 -25.23 -19.27 0.81
C TYR A 29 -25.80 -17.91 0.42
N VAL A 30 -26.77 -17.39 1.18
CA VAL A 30 -27.52 -16.17 0.80
C VAL A 30 -27.12 -14.99 1.66
N ASP A 31 -27.44 -15.05 2.95
CA ASP A 31 -27.18 -13.96 3.90
C ASP A 31 -26.97 -14.53 5.30
N PRO A 32 -25.72 -14.86 5.66
CA PRO A 32 -25.38 -15.31 7.01
C PRO A 32 -25.77 -14.29 8.10
N GLY A 33 -25.87 -13.00 7.76
CA GLY A 33 -26.18 -11.91 8.69
C GLY A 33 -27.59 -11.94 9.27
N LEU A 34 -28.51 -12.67 8.64
CA LEU A 34 -29.84 -12.94 9.20
C LEU A 34 -29.79 -13.78 10.48
N PHE A 35 -28.75 -14.59 10.64
CA PHE A 35 -28.60 -15.53 11.76
C PHE A 35 -27.42 -15.21 12.67
N ASP A 36 -26.57 -14.27 12.28
CA ASP A 36 -25.48 -13.73 13.08
C ASP A 36 -25.94 -12.47 13.83
N LYS A 37 -25.72 -12.44 15.15
CA LYS A 37 -26.14 -11.32 16.00
C LYS A 37 -25.14 -10.17 15.99
N ASP A 38 -23.87 -10.47 15.75
CA ASP A 38 -22.77 -9.54 15.97
C ASP A 38 -22.25 -8.96 14.65
N TYR A 39 -22.46 -9.68 13.55
CA TYR A 39 -21.91 -9.34 12.24
C TYR A 39 -22.95 -9.24 11.14
N GLN A 40 -22.60 -8.48 10.12
CA GLN A 40 -23.27 -8.43 8.83
C GLN A 40 -22.31 -8.88 7.73
N TYR A 41 -22.88 -9.30 6.61
CA TYR A 41 -22.15 -9.98 5.54
C TYR A 41 -22.45 -9.33 4.21
N THR A 42 -21.44 -8.76 3.58
CA THR A 42 -21.54 -8.22 2.22
C THR A 42 -21.11 -9.29 1.23
N ARG A 43 -21.89 -9.46 0.16
CA ARG A 43 -21.58 -10.45 -0.89
C ARG A 43 -20.24 -10.14 -1.56
N VAL A 44 -19.38 -11.15 -1.64
CA VAL A 44 -18.16 -11.12 -2.45
C VAL A 44 -18.40 -11.79 -3.79
N TYR A 45 -17.85 -11.23 -4.86
CA TYR A 45 -17.96 -11.72 -6.22
C TYR A 45 -16.58 -12.13 -6.75
N ASN A 46 -16.56 -12.99 -7.77
CA ASN A 46 -15.34 -13.40 -8.49
C ASN A 46 -14.17 -13.82 -7.58
N TYR A 47 -14.49 -14.42 -6.43
CA TYR A 47 -13.49 -14.88 -5.46
C TYR A 47 -12.66 -16.01 -6.08
N LYS A 48 -11.35 -15.82 -6.11
CA LYS A 48 -10.39 -16.80 -6.60
C LYS A 48 -9.11 -16.68 -5.79
N ALA A 49 -8.63 -17.80 -5.27
CA ALA A 49 -7.33 -17.91 -4.63
C ALA A 49 -6.43 -18.84 -5.44
N GLU A 50 -5.21 -18.42 -5.70
CA GLU A 50 -4.23 -19.19 -6.46
C GLU A 50 -2.82 -19.01 -5.92
N LYS A 51 -1.97 -20.02 -6.14
CA LYS A 51 -0.56 -19.94 -5.76
C LYS A 51 0.14 -18.82 -6.52
N ILE A 52 1.00 -18.09 -5.84
CA ILE A 52 1.71 -16.96 -6.46
C ILE A 52 2.76 -17.48 -7.43
N GLU A 53 2.76 -16.90 -8.62
CA GLU A 53 3.87 -16.98 -9.56
C GLU A 53 4.80 -15.77 -9.36
N PRO A 54 6.09 -15.96 -9.03
CA PRO A 54 7.02 -14.86 -8.85
C PRO A 54 7.12 -13.98 -10.09
N LYS A 55 6.88 -12.68 -9.93
CA LYS A 55 6.98 -11.71 -11.02
C LYS A 55 8.37 -11.09 -11.09
N LYS A 56 8.79 -10.73 -12.29
CA LYS A 56 9.98 -9.92 -12.55
C LYS A 56 9.73 -8.99 -13.73
N ALA A 57 10.33 -7.82 -13.69
CA ALA A 57 10.27 -6.86 -14.79
C ALA A 57 11.54 -6.02 -14.84
N LYS A 58 11.91 -5.60 -16.05
CA LYS A 58 12.99 -4.64 -16.26
C LYS A 58 12.48 -3.22 -16.10
N VAL A 59 13.35 -2.37 -15.56
CA VAL A 59 13.06 -0.96 -15.37
C VAL A 59 13.38 -0.18 -16.64
N LYS A 60 12.40 0.57 -17.12
CA LYS A 60 12.52 1.44 -18.30
C LYS A 60 12.87 2.88 -17.91
N GLU A 61 12.27 3.37 -16.83
CA GLU A 61 12.48 4.74 -16.32
C GLU A 61 12.58 4.72 -14.80
N ILE A 62 13.45 5.56 -14.25
CA ILE A 62 13.70 5.68 -12.81
C ILE A 62 13.53 7.14 -12.43
N ASN A 63 12.72 7.40 -11.40
CA ASN A 63 12.64 8.69 -10.73
C ASN A 63 12.74 8.50 -9.21
N LEU A 64 13.75 9.11 -8.60
CA LEU A 64 13.84 9.20 -7.15
C LEU A 64 13.27 10.54 -6.71
N GLU A 65 12.17 10.49 -5.97
CA GLU A 65 11.57 11.66 -5.37
C GLU A 65 12.01 11.82 -3.92
N PHE A 66 12.59 12.96 -3.59
CA PHE A 66 12.99 13.37 -2.25
C PHE A 66 11.98 14.38 -1.72
N ILE A 67 11.32 14.04 -0.61
CA ILE A 67 10.33 14.90 0.04
C ILE A 67 10.97 15.69 1.18
N TYR A 68 10.94 17.01 1.09
CA TYR A 68 11.45 17.92 2.11
C TYR A 68 10.26 18.49 2.88
N TYR A 69 10.33 18.49 4.21
CA TYR A 69 9.35 19.22 5.01
C TYR A 69 9.54 20.74 4.82
N GLU A 70 8.51 21.52 5.16
CA GLU A 70 8.51 22.98 5.00
C GLU A 70 9.73 23.65 5.63
N LYS A 71 10.19 23.13 6.78
CA LYS A 71 11.34 23.65 7.53
C LYS A 71 12.66 22.90 7.25
N SER A 72 12.68 21.97 6.30
CA SER A 72 13.92 21.29 5.90
C SER A 72 14.84 22.24 5.14
N VAL A 73 16.15 22.05 5.33
CA VAL A 73 17.15 22.66 4.45
C VAL A 73 17.03 22.01 3.08
N VAL A 74 16.91 22.82 2.03
CA VAL A 74 16.84 22.36 0.63
C VAL A 74 18.11 22.79 -0.11
N PRO A 75 18.54 22.06 -1.15
CA PRO A 75 19.71 22.46 -1.94
C PRO A 75 19.51 23.84 -2.58
N GLN A 76 20.60 24.63 -2.60
CA GLN A 76 20.61 25.98 -3.17
C GLN A 76 20.73 25.94 -4.70
N GLY A 77 20.40 27.06 -5.37
CA GLY A 77 20.56 27.22 -6.81
C GLY A 77 19.54 26.46 -7.67
N LEU A 78 18.48 25.92 -7.07
CA LEU A 78 17.41 25.22 -7.78
C LEU A 78 16.26 26.17 -8.14
N THR A 79 15.73 26.02 -9.36
CA THR A 79 14.49 26.67 -9.79
C THR A 79 13.31 25.78 -9.43
N TRP A 80 12.34 26.35 -8.71
CA TRP A 80 11.18 25.63 -8.18
C TRP A 80 9.89 26.04 -8.89
N SER A 81 9.01 25.07 -9.14
CA SER A 81 7.63 25.28 -9.57
C SER A 81 6.67 24.97 -8.43
N GLU A 82 5.65 25.79 -8.21
CA GLU A 82 4.62 25.49 -7.22
C GLU A 82 3.45 24.72 -7.85
N GLU A 83 2.92 23.75 -7.12
CA GLU A 83 1.74 22.99 -7.52
C GLU A 83 0.95 22.50 -6.30
N THR A 84 -0.22 21.93 -6.54
CA THR A 84 -1.07 21.33 -5.49
C THR A 84 -1.28 19.86 -5.82
N ARG A 85 -0.93 18.98 -4.87
CA ARG A 85 -0.90 17.53 -5.05
C ARG A 85 -1.83 16.82 -4.09
N SER A 86 -2.67 15.92 -4.60
CA SER A 86 -3.53 15.04 -3.79
C SER A 86 -2.84 13.74 -3.38
N ASP A 87 -1.79 13.32 -4.11
CA ASP A 87 -1.08 12.07 -3.88
C ASP A 87 -0.13 12.09 -2.67
N LEU A 88 -0.02 13.25 -2.00
CA LEU A 88 0.78 13.44 -0.79
C LEU A 88 -0.08 13.56 0.49
N GLY A 89 -1.41 13.69 0.35
CA GLY A 89 -2.47 13.82 1.38
C GLY A 89 -2.05 14.04 2.86
N LEU A 90 -2.61 13.21 3.75
CA LEU A 90 -2.19 13.09 5.15
C LEU A 90 -0.82 12.39 5.22
N PHE A 91 0.24 13.06 4.75
CA PHE A 91 1.61 12.55 4.60
C PHE A 91 1.96 11.34 5.50
N ASN A 92 1.81 10.14 4.92
CA ASN A 92 2.18 8.83 5.48
C ASN A 92 3.19 8.10 4.54
N GLY A 93 3.82 8.85 3.62
CA GLY A 93 4.83 8.35 2.69
C GLY A 93 6.24 8.58 3.24
N GLY A 94 7.17 7.72 2.85
CA GLY A 94 8.57 7.86 3.24
C GLY A 94 9.23 9.09 2.61
N ASP A 95 10.27 9.59 3.26
CA ASP A 95 11.06 10.74 2.82
C ASP A 95 11.58 10.59 1.38
N VAL A 96 12.06 9.39 1.00
CA VAL A 96 12.48 9.09 -0.38
C VAL A 96 11.52 8.08 -0.99
N ILE A 97 11.10 8.32 -2.24
CA ILE A 97 10.18 7.47 -2.97
C ILE A 97 10.79 7.11 -4.33
N LEU A 98 10.87 5.82 -4.63
CA LEU A 98 11.17 5.33 -5.97
C LEU A 98 9.88 5.29 -6.79
N HIS A 99 9.86 6.04 -7.88
CA HIS A 99 8.90 5.85 -8.97
C HIS A 99 9.63 5.19 -10.13
N ALA A 100 9.09 4.10 -10.66
CA ALA A 100 9.66 3.47 -11.84
C ALA A 100 8.59 3.08 -12.85
N THR A 101 8.91 3.26 -14.14
CA THR A 101 8.15 2.69 -15.25
C THR A 101 8.84 1.41 -15.68
N LEU A 102 8.09 0.32 -15.79
CA LEU A 102 8.58 -0.99 -16.24
C LEU A 102 8.49 -1.12 -17.76
N GLU A 103 9.16 -2.12 -18.35
CA GLU A 103 9.15 -2.32 -19.82
C GLU A 103 7.74 -2.56 -20.39
N ASP A 104 6.84 -3.18 -19.63
CA ASP A 104 5.44 -3.39 -19.99
C ASP A 104 4.56 -2.13 -19.84
N GLY A 105 5.14 -1.00 -19.40
CA GLY A 105 4.46 0.27 -19.17
C GLY A 105 3.79 0.39 -17.80
N SER A 106 3.82 -0.66 -16.97
CA SER A 106 3.32 -0.58 -15.59
C SER A 106 4.19 0.35 -14.75
N LYS A 107 3.58 0.97 -13.74
CA LYS A 107 4.23 1.94 -12.86
C LYS A 107 4.28 1.43 -11.44
N ILE A 108 5.44 1.55 -10.81
CA ILE A 108 5.63 1.21 -9.41
C ILE A 108 5.99 2.46 -8.61
N ARG A 109 5.53 2.49 -7.35
CA ARG A 109 5.81 3.56 -6.39
C ARG A 109 6.16 2.92 -5.06
N ILE A 110 7.40 3.09 -4.62
CA ILE A 110 7.95 2.40 -3.45
C ILE A 110 8.58 3.42 -2.51
N PRO A 111 7.99 3.67 -1.34
CA PRO A 111 8.65 4.42 -0.27
C PRO A 111 9.92 3.70 0.21
N LEU A 112 11.03 4.43 0.34
CA LEU A 112 12.37 3.90 0.64
C LEU A 112 12.85 4.20 2.06
N GLU A 113 12.04 4.89 2.88
CA GLU A 113 12.34 5.13 4.29
C GLU A 113 12.17 3.84 5.11
N LYS A 114 13.12 3.60 6.04
CA LYS A 114 13.21 2.50 7.02
C LYS A 114 12.08 1.47 6.95
N THR A 115 12.10 0.60 5.93
CA THR A 115 11.18 -0.53 5.70
C THR A 115 9.88 -0.42 6.51
N ILE A 116 9.04 0.57 6.22
CA ILE A 116 7.73 0.67 6.84
C ILE A 116 7.04 -0.67 6.53
N ARG A 117 6.49 -1.35 7.54
CA ARG A 117 5.98 -2.73 7.42
C ARG A 117 4.75 -2.86 6.51
N MET A 118 4.41 -1.82 5.76
CA MET A 118 3.11 -1.63 5.14
C MET A 118 3.31 -1.08 3.73
N GLY A 119 2.58 -1.67 2.77
CA GLY A 119 2.58 -1.25 1.38
C GLY A 119 3.78 -1.75 0.55
N PRO A 120 3.88 -1.32 -0.72
CA PRO A 120 4.97 -1.69 -1.62
C PRO A 120 6.35 -1.42 -1.01
N THR A 121 7.21 -2.43 -0.99
CA THR A 121 8.50 -2.34 -0.31
C THR A 121 9.58 -3.18 -0.98
N PHE A 122 10.84 -2.86 -0.70
CA PHE A 122 11.95 -3.75 -0.99
C PHE A 122 12.06 -4.86 0.05
N SER A 123 12.54 -6.02 -0.37
CA SER A 123 12.90 -7.12 0.50
C SER A 123 13.89 -6.68 1.57
N ARG A 124 13.61 -7.04 2.83
CA ARG A 124 14.54 -6.81 3.95
C ARG A 124 15.89 -7.51 3.75
N LYS A 125 15.95 -8.56 2.93
CA LYS A 125 17.20 -9.26 2.61
C LYS A 125 18.21 -8.34 1.93
N LEU A 126 17.76 -7.31 1.19
CA LEU A 126 18.64 -6.30 0.59
C LEU A 126 19.45 -5.50 1.61
N LEU A 127 18.99 -5.42 2.87
CA LEU A 127 19.76 -4.77 3.94
C LEU A 127 21.09 -5.49 4.21
N TYR A 128 21.16 -6.78 3.89
CA TYR A 128 22.30 -7.66 4.20
C TYR A 128 23.01 -8.18 2.95
N ASP A 129 22.57 -7.78 1.76
CA ASP A 129 23.14 -8.24 0.49
C ASP A 129 24.43 -7.46 0.14
N LYS A 130 25.54 -7.93 0.71
CA LYS A 130 26.88 -7.36 0.45
C LYS A 130 27.33 -7.56 -0.99
N LYS A 131 26.88 -8.63 -1.66
CA LYS A 131 27.29 -8.93 -3.04
C LYS A 131 26.65 -7.92 -3.99
N LEU A 132 25.34 -7.73 -3.88
CA LEU A 132 24.62 -6.71 -4.65
C LEU A 132 25.21 -5.31 -4.43
N GLU A 133 25.49 -4.96 -3.17
CA GLU A 133 26.14 -3.69 -2.85
C GLU A 133 27.46 -3.50 -3.59
N GLN A 134 28.35 -4.48 -3.54
CA GLN A 134 29.64 -4.40 -4.21
C GLN A 134 29.49 -4.27 -5.73
N GLU A 135 28.54 -5.00 -6.33
CA GLU A 135 28.23 -4.89 -7.75
C GLU A 135 27.71 -3.50 -8.14
N MET A 136 26.84 -2.91 -7.31
CA MET A 136 26.33 -1.56 -7.53
C MET A 136 27.38 -0.48 -7.30
N LEU A 137 28.24 -0.62 -6.28
CA LEU A 137 29.31 0.34 -5.99
C LEU A 137 30.34 0.42 -7.11
N ARG A 138 30.63 -0.69 -7.81
CA ARG A 138 31.49 -0.66 -9.01
C ARG A 138 30.94 0.25 -10.11
N ARG A 139 29.63 0.49 -10.12
CA ARG A 139 28.99 1.43 -11.05
C ARG A 139 29.21 2.88 -10.64
N PHE A 140 29.58 3.18 -9.39
CA PHE A 140 29.70 4.56 -8.87
C PHE A 140 30.95 4.73 -7.99
N PRO A 141 32.14 4.91 -8.60
CA PRO A 141 33.42 4.82 -7.90
C PRO A 141 33.67 5.94 -6.88
N ASN A 142 33.04 7.12 -7.01
CA ASN A 142 33.29 8.25 -6.08
C ASN A 142 32.30 8.32 -4.91
N VAL A 143 31.55 7.24 -4.67
CA VAL A 143 30.54 7.19 -3.61
C VAL A 143 31.16 6.82 -2.26
N ILE A 144 30.86 7.63 -1.24
CA ILE A 144 31.33 7.46 0.13
C ILE A 144 30.33 6.58 0.88
N THR A 145 30.64 5.29 1.00
CA THR A 145 29.75 4.28 1.60
C THR A 145 29.50 4.50 3.10
N GLU A 146 30.54 4.89 3.85
CA GLU A 146 30.49 5.11 5.30
C GLU A 146 29.43 6.12 5.71
N LYS A 147 29.24 7.19 4.92
CA LYS A 147 28.20 8.20 5.18
C LYS A 147 26.80 7.61 5.11
N ASN A 148 26.59 6.62 4.26
CA ASN A 148 25.27 6.10 3.91
C ASN A 148 24.88 4.82 4.66
N SER A 149 25.73 4.36 5.61
CA SER A 149 25.43 3.23 6.48
C SER A 149 24.17 3.54 7.32
N GLY A 150 23.03 2.93 6.96
CA GLY A 150 21.73 3.19 7.58
C GLY A 150 20.60 3.49 6.59
N PHE A 151 20.92 3.89 5.35
CA PHE A 151 19.95 4.20 4.28
C PHE A 151 20.02 3.22 3.13
N LYS A 152 20.29 1.96 3.47
CA LYS A 152 20.70 0.92 2.54
C LYS A 152 19.75 0.73 1.36
N ILE A 153 18.43 0.72 1.60
CA ILE A 153 17.44 0.55 0.54
C ILE A 153 17.41 1.75 -0.41
N ALA A 154 17.36 2.98 0.13
CA ALA A 154 17.40 4.18 -0.70
C ALA A 154 18.71 4.31 -1.47
N PHE A 155 19.83 3.92 -0.84
CA PHE A 155 21.15 3.89 -1.43
C PHE A 155 21.24 2.91 -2.61
N LEU A 156 20.79 1.66 -2.44
CA LEU A 156 20.74 0.68 -3.53
C LEU A 156 19.79 1.12 -4.65
N ALA A 157 18.61 1.66 -4.30
CA ALA A 157 17.66 2.18 -5.29
C ALA A 157 18.25 3.35 -6.10
N GLY A 158 19.06 4.21 -5.47
CA GLY A 158 19.78 5.29 -6.17
C GLY A 158 20.88 4.82 -7.11
N MET A 159 21.39 3.60 -6.92
CA MET A 159 22.40 3.02 -7.80
C MET A 159 21.81 2.17 -8.95
N MET A 160 20.48 2.18 -9.11
CA MET A 160 19.81 1.45 -10.18
C MET A 160 20.06 2.09 -11.55
N TYR A 161 20.17 1.24 -12.56
CA TYR A 161 20.30 1.60 -13.97
C TYR A 161 19.02 1.27 -14.72
N VAL A 162 18.78 1.98 -15.83
CA VAL A 162 17.78 1.55 -16.80
C VAL A 162 18.18 0.18 -17.34
N GLY A 163 17.23 -0.74 -17.37
CA GLY A 163 17.41 -2.14 -17.72
C GLY A 163 17.68 -3.06 -16.54
N ASP A 164 17.89 -2.54 -15.32
CA ASP A 164 17.95 -3.38 -14.12
C ASP A 164 16.63 -4.13 -13.93
N THR A 165 16.71 -5.33 -13.38
CA THR A 165 15.53 -6.20 -13.18
C THR A 165 15.09 -6.12 -11.73
N LEU A 166 13.82 -5.79 -11.52
CA LEU A 166 13.14 -5.93 -10.24
C LEU A 166 12.42 -7.27 -10.21
N TYR A 167 12.53 -8.01 -9.13
CA TYR A 167 11.93 -9.34 -9.04
C TYR A 167 11.44 -9.69 -7.64
N GLN A 168 10.35 -10.44 -7.58
CA GLN A 168 9.80 -10.97 -6.34
C GLN A 168 10.53 -12.25 -5.95
N VAL A 169 10.72 -12.44 -4.65
CA VAL A 169 11.00 -13.75 -4.04
C VAL A 169 9.90 -13.95 -2.99
N PRO A 170 8.70 -14.42 -3.41
CA PRO A 170 7.56 -14.50 -2.52
C PRO A 170 7.88 -15.37 -1.30
N GLU A 171 7.69 -14.81 -0.11
CA GLU A 171 7.73 -15.58 1.15
C GLU A 171 6.34 -16.08 1.56
N ILE A 172 5.36 -15.85 0.69
CA ILE A 172 3.95 -16.14 0.86
C ILE A 172 3.49 -17.11 -0.25
N GLU A 173 2.41 -17.83 0.02
CA GLU A 173 1.98 -18.94 -0.83
C GLU A 173 1.05 -18.51 -1.96
N ALA A 174 0.08 -17.63 -1.68
CA ALA A 174 -1.05 -17.40 -2.56
C ALA A 174 -1.50 -15.94 -2.63
N VAL A 175 -2.15 -15.62 -3.75
CA VAL A 175 -2.88 -14.39 -3.98
C VAL A 175 -4.36 -14.72 -4.09
N THR A 176 -5.17 -13.98 -3.35
CA THR A 176 -6.62 -14.05 -3.38
C THR A 176 -7.15 -12.78 -4.02
N ARG A 177 -7.82 -12.96 -5.15
CA ARG A 177 -8.54 -11.91 -5.87
C ARG A 177 -10.03 -12.01 -5.55
N PHE A 178 -10.66 -10.87 -5.32
CA PHE A 178 -12.10 -10.83 -5.10
C PHE A 178 -12.67 -9.45 -5.44
N ASP A 179 -13.97 -9.42 -5.74
CA ASP A 179 -14.66 -8.19 -6.09
C ASP A 179 -15.73 -7.84 -5.04
N LEU A 180 -15.81 -6.55 -4.71
CA LEU A 180 -16.89 -5.99 -3.91
C LEU A 180 -17.69 -4.99 -4.74
N LYS A 181 -19.00 -4.96 -4.53
CA LYS A 181 -19.89 -4.01 -5.22
C LYS A 181 -20.02 -2.75 -4.38
N ASN A 182 -19.62 -1.60 -4.91
CA ASN A 182 -19.83 -0.32 -4.26
C ASN A 182 -21.35 -0.04 -4.20
N PRO A 183 -21.94 0.14 -3.00
CA PRO A 183 -23.38 0.25 -2.85
C PRO A 183 -23.95 1.57 -3.38
N LYS A 184 -23.12 2.62 -3.51
CA LYS A 184 -23.54 3.94 -4.01
C LYS A 184 -23.67 3.99 -5.53
N ASN A 185 -22.75 3.35 -6.25
CA ASN A 185 -22.69 3.43 -7.73
C ASN A 185 -22.88 2.09 -8.45
N GLY A 186 -22.96 0.98 -7.70
CA GLY A 186 -23.17 -0.37 -8.23
C GLY A 186 -21.97 -0.97 -8.97
N LYS A 187 -20.82 -0.29 -9.05
CA LYS A 187 -19.62 -0.79 -9.73
C LYS A 187 -18.91 -1.86 -8.90
N LEU A 188 -18.40 -2.89 -9.56
CA LEU A 188 -17.52 -3.87 -8.96
C LEU A 188 -16.10 -3.29 -8.86
N GLN A 189 -15.46 -3.50 -7.72
CA GLN A 189 -14.08 -3.13 -7.43
C GLN A 189 -13.30 -4.37 -7.08
N THR A 190 -12.17 -4.57 -7.73
CA THR A 190 -11.32 -5.75 -7.53
C THR A 190 -10.25 -5.45 -6.48
N TYR A 191 -10.10 -6.38 -5.54
CA TYR A 191 -9.09 -6.36 -4.50
C TYR A 191 -8.20 -7.58 -4.60
N TYR A 192 -6.95 -7.41 -4.20
CA TYR A 192 -5.95 -8.47 -4.11
C TYR A 192 -5.41 -8.53 -2.69
N GLU A 193 -5.39 -9.74 -2.15
CA GLU A 193 -4.85 -10.06 -0.84
C GLU A 193 -3.79 -11.14 -0.98
N TYR A 194 -2.68 -10.97 -0.28
CA TYR A 194 -1.50 -11.83 -0.38
C TYR A 194 -1.27 -12.54 0.95
N GLY A 195 -1.16 -13.87 0.93
CA GLY A 195 -1.08 -14.66 2.15
C GLY A 195 -0.88 -16.15 1.92
N ASN A 196 -1.45 -16.96 2.82
CA ASN A 196 -1.47 -18.43 2.67
C ASN A 196 -2.50 -18.82 1.59
N LEU A 197 -2.53 -20.09 1.18
CA LEU A 197 -3.65 -20.58 0.36
C LEU A 197 -4.86 -20.89 1.27
N PRO A 198 -6.09 -20.44 0.93
CA PRO A 198 -7.22 -20.64 1.82
C PRO A 198 -7.73 -22.07 1.68
N GLU A 199 -8.37 -22.58 2.72
CA GLU A 199 -9.07 -23.86 2.62
C GLU A 199 -10.14 -23.78 1.53
N LYS A 200 -10.26 -24.89 0.78
CA LYS A 200 -11.27 -24.98 -0.28
C LYS A 200 -12.64 -24.94 0.36
N THR A 201 -13.39 -23.87 0.08
CA THR A 201 -14.79 -23.75 0.47
C THR A 201 -15.72 -24.03 -0.72
N ASN A 202 -16.80 -24.74 -0.47
CA ASN A 202 -17.91 -24.92 -1.42
C ASN A 202 -19.03 -23.90 -1.18
N THR A 203 -18.89 -23.04 -0.15
CA THR A 203 -19.83 -21.96 0.13
C THR A 203 -19.30 -20.64 -0.41
N PRO A 204 -20.19 -19.69 -0.73
CA PRO A 204 -19.79 -18.35 -1.10
C PRO A 204 -18.98 -17.67 0.01
N VAL A 205 -18.03 -16.84 -0.41
CA VAL A 205 -17.28 -15.97 0.49
C VAL A 205 -18.04 -14.67 0.68
N PHE A 206 -17.96 -14.10 1.88
CA PHE A 206 -18.58 -12.84 2.24
C PHE A 206 -17.55 -11.94 2.91
N LEU A 207 -17.74 -10.63 2.78
CA LEU A 207 -17.04 -9.64 3.59
C LEU A 207 -17.82 -9.49 4.90
N LYS A 208 -17.16 -9.80 6.00
CA LYS A 208 -17.69 -9.71 7.36
C LYS A 208 -17.31 -8.37 7.98
N THR A 209 -18.30 -7.67 8.51
CA THR A 209 -18.14 -6.44 9.32
C THR A 209 -19.08 -6.50 10.53
N LYS A 210 -18.84 -5.68 11.56
CA LYS A 210 -19.76 -5.61 12.71
C LYS A 210 -21.12 -5.07 12.28
N LYS A 211 -22.18 -5.49 12.99
CA LYS A 211 -23.58 -5.17 12.64
C LYS A 211 -23.99 -3.72 12.89
N ASP A 212 -23.27 -3.02 13.77
CA ASP A 212 -23.46 -1.59 14.09
C ASP A 212 -22.84 -0.65 13.05
N VAL A 213 -21.98 -1.17 12.17
CA VAL A 213 -21.40 -0.41 11.06
C VAL A 213 -22.47 -0.14 10.02
N ASN A 214 -22.70 1.11 9.65
CA ASN A 214 -23.65 1.45 8.60
C ASN A 214 -22.94 1.60 7.24
N GLN A 215 -23.73 1.77 6.17
CA GLN A 215 -23.19 1.94 4.82
C GLN A 215 -22.34 3.23 4.67
N ALA A 216 -22.71 4.32 5.35
CA ALA A 216 -21.97 5.58 5.28
C ALA A 216 -20.56 5.43 5.89
N ASP A 217 -20.43 4.67 6.98
CA ASP A 217 -19.15 4.36 7.62
C ASP A 217 -18.20 3.61 6.67
N MET A 218 -18.76 2.76 5.81
CA MET A 218 -18.01 1.97 4.81
C MET A 218 -17.76 2.72 3.50
N GLN A 219 -18.39 3.87 3.27
CA GLN A 219 -18.34 4.52 1.96
C GLN A 219 -16.93 5.03 1.62
N SER A 220 -16.18 5.48 2.63
CA SER A 220 -14.78 5.91 2.46
C SER A 220 -13.90 4.79 1.90
N PHE A 221 -14.08 3.56 2.37
CA PHE A 221 -13.38 2.37 1.86
C PHE A 221 -13.69 2.13 0.37
N TYR A 222 -14.97 2.21 -0.02
CA TYR A 222 -15.35 2.03 -1.42
C TYR A 222 -14.93 3.20 -2.32
N ASP A 223 -14.87 4.42 -1.79
CA ASP A 223 -14.48 5.60 -2.56
C ASP A 223 -12.95 5.74 -2.66
N ASP A 224 -12.17 5.14 -1.74
CA ASP A 224 -10.70 5.18 -1.74
C ASP A 224 -10.07 4.46 -2.93
N TYR A 225 -10.68 3.38 -3.44
CA TYR A 225 -10.17 2.60 -4.58
C TYR A 225 -9.72 3.45 -5.77
N HIS A 226 -10.42 4.55 -6.05
CA HIS A 226 -10.12 5.45 -7.17
C HIS A 226 -9.23 6.65 -6.79
N ASN A 227 -9.12 6.97 -5.50
CA ASN A 227 -8.50 8.20 -5.01
C ASN A 227 -7.19 7.95 -4.26
N SER A 228 -6.90 6.69 -3.93
CA SER A 228 -5.74 6.31 -3.14
C SER A 228 -4.47 6.33 -3.97
N TRP A 229 -3.56 7.22 -3.61
CA TRP A 229 -2.20 7.20 -4.13
C TRP A 229 -1.38 6.00 -3.66
N LYS A 230 -1.81 5.34 -2.58
CA LYS A 230 -1.11 4.18 -2.01
C LYS A 230 -1.26 2.94 -2.89
N GLY A 231 -2.37 2.85 -3.63
CA GLY A 231 -2.74 1.67 -4.42
C GLY A 231 -3.25 0.49 -3.60
N TYR A 232 -3.52 0.70 -2.30
CA TYR A 232 -4.08 -0.30 -1.40
C TYR A 232 -4.89 0.35 -0.27
N TRP A 233 -5.81 -0.42 0.29
CA TRP A 233 -6.48 -0.14 1.55
C TRP A 233 -5.69 -0.77 2.70
N ASP A 234 -5.43 0.03 3.74
CA ASP A 234 -4.72 -0.40 4.95
C ASP A 234 -5.73 -0.86 6.01
N ARG A 235 -5.88 -2.18 6.14
CA ARG A 235 -6.75 -2.80 7.14
C ARG A 235 -6.18 -2.71 8.56
N GLY A 236 -4.86 -2.55 8.71
CA GLY A 236 -4.20 -2.50 10.02
C GLY A 236 -4.42 -1.16 10.74
N ALA A 237 -4.62 -0.09 9.96
CA ALA A 237 -4.99 1.24 10.46
C ALA A 237 -6.51 1.51 10.42
N ASP A 238 -7.30 0.53 9.99
CA ASP A 238 -8.74 0.66 9.82
C ASP A 238 -9.47 0.56 11.16
N THR A 239 -10.36 1.50 11.44
CA THR A 239 -11.21 1.46 12.65
C THR A 239 -12.32 0.43 12.55
N ILE A 240 -12.67 0.02 11.32
CA ILE A 240 -13.73 -0.94 11.04
C ILE A 240 -13.08 -2.22 10.52
N SER A 241 -13.06 -3.27 11.34
CA SER A 241 -12.55 -4.58 10.90
C SER A 241 -13.34 -5.09 9.69
N LYS A 242 -12.59 -5.47 8.66
CA LYS A 242 -13.06 -6.02 7.39
C LYS A 242 -12.31 -7.33 7.17
N GLU A 243 -13.06 -8.43 7.17
CA GLU A 243 -12.50 -9.78 7.07
C GLU A 243 -13.29 -10.60 6.05
N LEU A 244 -12.61 -11.43 5.26
CA LEU A 244 -13.30 -12.40 4.41
C LEU A 244 -13.76 -13.59 5.27
N SER A 245 -14.97 -14.09 5.06
CA SER A 245 -15.56 -15.18 5.86
C SER A 245 -14.81 -16.52 5.72
N ASN A 246 -14.02 -16.69 4.67
CA ASN A 246 -13.09 -17.81 4.50
C ASN A 246 -11.69 -17.35 4.91
N THR A 247 -11.45 -17.20 6.22
CA THR A 247 -10.13 -16.82 6.72
C THR A 247 -9.22 -18.03 6.85
N TYR A 248 -7.95 -17.80 6.49
CA TYR A 248 -6.83 -18.70 6.69
C TYR A 248 -6.70 -19.12 8.16
N GLN A 249 -6.30 -20.36 8.44
CA GLN A 249 -5.99 -20.81 9.81
C GLN A 249 -4.84 -20.02 10.46
N TYR A 250 -4.02 -19.29 9.68
CA TYR A 250 -2.86 -18.53 10.14
C TYR A 250 -2.80 -17.11 9.57
N LYS A 251 -2.42 -16.16 10.45
CA LYS A 251 -2.37 -14.68 10.31
C LYS A 251 -1.91 -14.18 8.93
N PHE A 252 -2.62 -13.15 8.46
CA PHE A 252 -2.19 -12.27 7.37
C PHE A 252 -0.81 -11.67 7.68
N TYR A 253 0.12 -11.72 6.73
CA TYR A 253 1.45 -11.10 6.87
C TYR A 253 1.41 -9.59 6.65
N TYR A 254 0.39 -9.11 5.93
CA TYR A 254 0.16 -7.70 5.63
C TYR A 254 -1.34 -7.41 5.73
N ASP A 255 -1.73 -6.48 6.61
CA ASP A 255 -3.11 -6.01 6.76
C ASP A 255 -3.46 -5.04 5.62
N THR A 256 -3.35 -5.48 4.37
CA THR A 256 -3.50 -4.62 3.18
C THR A 256 -4.26 -5.32 2.06
N TRP A 257 -5.23 -4.62 1.48
CA TRP A 257 -5.92 -5.05 0.25
C TRP A 257 -5.53 -4.13 -0.91
N TYR A 258 -4.88 -4.69 -1.92
CA TYR A 258 -4.37 -3.95 -3.05
C TYR A 258 -5.42 -3.79 -4.15
N TYR A 259 -5.38 -2.68 -4.87
CA TYR A 259 -6.33 -2.35 -5.94
C TYR A 259 -5.91 -2.86 -7.32
N SER A 260 -4.72 -3.45 -7.40
CA SER A 260 -4.18 -4.07 -8.61
C SER A 260 -3.23 -5.19 -8.21
N ASP A 261 -2.88 -6.07 -9.15
CA ASP A 261 -1.88 -7.13 -8.95
C ASP A 261 -0.49 -6.69 -9.45
N SER A 262 0.03 -5.62 -8.84
CA SER A 262 1.31 -5.00 -9.21
C SER A 262 2.52 -5.80 -8.74
N LEU A 263 3.62 -5.73 -9.50
CA LEU A 263 4.92 -6.29 -9.11
C LEU A 263 5.35 -5.82 -7.71
N SER A 264 5.09 -4.57 -7.37
CA SER A 264 5.55 -3.97 -6.12
C SER A 264 4.69 -4.33 -4.91
N ASN A 265 3.59 -5.06 -5.08
CA ASN A 265 2.74 -5.46 -3.95
C ASN A 265 3.42 -6.47 -3.02
N LEU A 266 4.42 -7.20 -3.53
CA LEU A 266 5.27 -8.07 -2.73
C LEU A 266 6.67 -7.50 -2.61
N PRO A 267 7.41 -7.86 -1.55
CA PRO A 267 8.78 -7.41 -1.39
C PRO A 267 9.63 -7.76 -2.62
N ILE A 268 10.21 -6.74 -3.24
CA ILE A 268 11.04 -6.90 -4.44
C ILE A 268 12.54 -6.88 -4.10
N ASN A 269 13.34 -7.54 -4.93
CA ASN A 269 14.80 -7.49 -4.95
C ASN A 269 15.27 -6.83 -6.24
N ILE A 270 16.57 -6.51 -6.31
CA ILE A 270 17.21 -5.88 -7.47
C ILE A 270 18.23 -6.85 -8.05
N ASN A 271 18.21 -7.01 -9.36
CA ASN A 271 19.25 -7.70 -10.11
C ASN A 271 19.91 -6.69 -11.09
N PRO A 272 21.20 -6.36 -10.91
CA PRO A 272 21.92 -5.30 -11.62
C PRO A 272 22.25 -5.68 -13.06
N THR A 273 21.22 -5.85 -13.89
CA THR A 273 21.27 -6.31 -15.29
C THR A 273 21.31 -5.19 -16.32
N GLY A 274 21.00 -3.96 -15.91
CA GLY A 274 21.06 -2.76 -16.74
C GLY A 274 22.48 -2.23 -16.92
N SER A 275 22.68 -1.49 -18.01
CA SER A 275 23.99 -0.95 -18.40
C SER A 275 23.98 0.55 -18.67
N LYS A 276 22.81 1.20 -18.61
CA LYS A 276 22.67 2.63 -18.90
C LYS A 276 22.26 3.41 -17.66
N PHE A 277 23.15 4.27 -17.17
CA PHE A 277 22.80 5.24 -16.16
C PHE A 277 21.93 6.34 -16.78
N LYS A 278 20.66 6.36 -16.37
CA LYS A 278 19.74 7.45 -16.60
C LYS A 278 18.67 7.42 -15.52
N LEU A 279 18.54 8.51 -14.76
CA LEU A 279 17.47 8.65 -13.79
C LEU A 279 17.09 10.11 -13.63
N THR A 280 15.86 10.34 -13.18
CA THR A 280 15.39 11.65 -12.76
C THR A 280 15.45 11.72 -11.24
N VAL A 281 15.90 12.84 -10.70
CA VAL A 281 15.68 13.18 -9.29
C VAL A 281 14.66 14.29 -9.23
N THR A 282 13.56 14.00 -8.57
CA THR A 282 12.55 14.99 -8.21
C THR A 282 12.80 15.40 -6.77
N ARG A 283 12.81 16.69 -6.50
CA ARG A 283 12.82 17.22 -5.13
C ARG A 283 11.52 17.96 -4.93
N THR A 284 10.82 17.64 -3.86
CA THR A 284 9.49 18.17 -3.54
C THR A 284 9.54 18.70 -2.13
N GLN A 285 9.29 20.00 -1.93
CA GLN A 285 9.14 20.56 -0.60
C GLN A 285 7.68 20.82 -0.26
N LEU A 286 7.26 20.29 0.88
CA LEU A 286 5.93 20.51 1.45
C LEU A 286 5.82 21.95 1.93
N ILE A 287 4.74 22.64 1.58
CA ILE A 287 4.49 24.01 2.04
C ILE A 287 3.35 24.01 3.05
N LYS A 288 2.12 23.79 2.59
CA LYS A 288 0.94 23.78 3.45
C LYS A 288 -0.17 22.93 2.85
N ARG A 289 -1.10 22.46 3.68
CA ARG A 289 -2.34 21.85 3.19
C ARG A 289 -3.35 22.91 2.81
N ASP A 290 -4.15 22.62 1.80
CA ASP A 290 -5.35 23.38 1.50
C ASP A 290 -6.57 22.85 2.27
N GLN A 291 -7.74 23.46 2.04
CA GLN A 291 -8.99 23.10 2.71
C GLN A 291 -9.55 21.73 2.30
N ASN A 292 -9.01 21.11 1.24
CA ASN A 292 -9.44 19.82 0.70
C ASN A 292 -8.39 18.72 0.99
N ASP A 293 -7.55 18.91 2.01
CA ASP A 293 -6.45 18.02 2.38
C ASP A 293 -5.41 17.76 1.28
N ARG A 294 -5.38 18.59 0.23
CA ARG A 294 -4.32 18.54 -0.79
C ARG A 294 -3.11 19.29 -0.30
N MET A 295 -1.93 18.84 -0.69
CA MET A 295 -0.68 19.45 -0.28
C MET A 295 -0.22 20.45 -1.33
N LYS A 296 -0.10 21.72 -0.95
CA LYS A 296 0.67 22.70 -1.71
C LYS A 296 2.15 22.36 -1.55
N VAL A 297 2.84 22.23 -2.66
CA VAL A 297 4.27 21.91 -2.71
C VAL A 297 4.99 22.83 -3.67
N ARG A 298 6.32 22.86 -3.55
CA ARG A 298 7.19 23.29 -4.63
C ARG A 298 8.06 22.13 -5.09
N THR A 299 8.21 21.97 -6.39
CA THR A 299 8.92 20.86 -7.03
C THR A 299 10.02 21.35 -7.93
N THR A 300 11.07 20.55 -8.08
CA THR A 300 12.13 20.76 -9.05
C THR A 300 12.69 19.41 -9.46
N GLN A 301 13.17 19.30 -10.69
CA GLN A 301 13.65 18.04 -11.24
C GLN A 301 14.96 18.23 -11.97
N LYS A 302 15.83 17.23 -11.88
CA LYS A 302 17.09 17.14 -12.62
C LYS A 302 17.26 15.74 -13.16
N ILE A 303 17.63 15.65 -14.43
CA ILE A 303 17.92 14.37 -15.09
C ILE A 303 19.42 14.14 -15.03
N TYR A 304 19.80 12.96 -14.56
CA TYR A 304 21.17 12.48 -14.57
C TYR A 304 21.32 11.37 -15.60
N THR A 305 22.45 11.38 -16.27
CA THR A 305 22.88 10.46 -17.32
C THR A 305 24.37 10.17 -17.12
N GLU A 306 24.95 9.29 -17.94
CA GLU A 306 26.39 9.04 -17.90
C GLU A 306 27.24 10.33 -17.94
N ASN A 307 26.80 11.35 -18.67
CA ASN A 307 27.55 12.61 -18.85
C ASN A 307 27.67 13.47 -17.58
N ASN A 308 26.78 13.31 -16.60
CA ASN A 308 26.76 14.08 -15.35
C ASN A 308 26.62 13.16 -14.13
N LYS A 309 27.20 11.96 -14.22
CA LYS A 309 27.13 10.95 -13.18
C LYS A 309 27.93 11.30 -11.93
N GLU A 310 29.09 11.91 -12.07
CA GLU A 310 29.88 12.39 -10.92
C GLU A 310 29.11 13.46 -10.12
N GLU A 311 28.34 14.30 -10.82
CA GLU A 311 27.46 15.28 -10.20
C GLU A 311 26.32 14.57 -9.44
N TYR A 312 25.75 13.50 -9.98
CA TYR A 312 24.77 12.67 -9.26
C TYR A 312 25.35 12.04 -7.99
N GLU A 313 26.57 11.48 -8.07
CA GLU A 313 27.26 10.90 -6.93
C GLU A 313 27.43 11.94 -5.82
N LYS A 314 27.85 13.16 -6.17
CA LYS A 314 28.07 14.27 -5.25
C LYS A 314 26.76 14.84 -4.68
N GLU A 315 25.79 15.16 -5.53
CA GLU A 315 24.58 15.90 -5.13
C GLU A 315 23.47 15.01 -4.55
N VAL A 316 23.56 13.70 -4.74
CA VAL A 316 22.49 12.76 -4.38
C VAL A 316 23.02 11.62 -3.53
N LEU A 317 23.87 10.73 -4.09
CA LEU A 317 24.29 9.52 -3.35
C LEU A 317 25.10 9.86 -2.10
N ASN A 318 26.03 10.81 -2.18
CA ASN A 318 26.86 11.23 -1.04
C ASN A 318 26.14 12.14 -0.04
N GLU A 319 24.96 12.65 -0.41
CA GLU A 319 24.14 13.56 0.41
C GLU A 319 22.89 12.89 1.01
N LEU A 320 22.64 11.61 0.71
CA LEU A 320 21.49 10.84 1.22
C LEU A 320 21.37 10.89 2.75
N ARG A 321 22.51 10.77 3.45
CA ARG A 321 22.54 10.86 4.92
C ARG A 321 22.17 12.25 5.42
N ASN A 322 22.75 13.29 4.83
CA ASN A 322 22.49 14.68 5.23
C ASN A 322 21.01 15.01 5.03
N TYR A 323 20.46 14.62 3.88
CA TYR A 323 19.04 14.74 3.59
C TYR A 323 18.17 14.09 4.67
N TYR A 324 18.47 12.85 5.08
CA TYR A 324 17.70 12.18 6.13
C TYR A 324 17.79 12.89 7.47
N ASP A 325 19.00 13.27 7.90
CA ASP A 325 19.20 13.94 9.18
C ASP A 325 18.48 15.31 9.22
N ASP A 326 18.47 16.04 8.09
CA ASP A 326 17.70 17.28 7.93
C ASP A 326 16.19 17.05 7.94
N SER A 327 15.73 16.01 7.24
CA SER A 327 14.32 15.62 7.22
C SER A 327 13.82 15.26 8.62
N GLU A 328 14.55 14.42 9.36
CA GLU A 328 14.21 14.05 10.73
C GLU A 328 14.20 15.24 11.69
N ARG A 329 15.16 16.18 11.54
CA ARG A 329 15.15 17.44 12.31
C ARG A 329 13.90 18.26 12.02
N ALA A 330 13.53 18.42 10.75
CA ALA A 330 12.36 19.18 10.35
C ALA A 330 11.05 18.49 10.79
N ARG A 331 10.98 17.17 10.63
CA ARG A 331 9.87 16.31 11.08
C ARG A 331 9.58 16.48 12.56
N LYS A 332 10.61 16.40 13.42
CA LYS A 332 10.47 16.62 14.86
C LYS A 332 9.88 17.98 15.18
N LYS A 333 10.35 19.04 14.51
CA LYS A 333 9.81 20.40 14.68
C LYS A 333 8.35 20.50 14.21
N TYR A 334 8.00 19.85 13.10
CA TYR A 334 6.65 19.83 12.54
C TYR A 334 5.63 19.17 13.50
N PHE A 335 5.98 18.02 14.07
CA PHE A 335 5.07 17.33 15.00
C PHE A 335 4.94 18.04 16.36
N VAL A 336 6.00 18.69 16.83
CA VAL A 336 5.94 19.52 18.05
C VAL A 336 5.03 20.73 17.85
N SER A 337 5.15 21.44 16.72
CA SER A 337 4.28 22.60 16.43
C SER A 337 2.81 22.19 16.23
N LYS A 338 2.55 21.08 15.55
CA LYS A 338 1.20 20.52 15.38
C LYS A 338 0.53 20.17 16.71
N LYS A 339 1.28 19.58 17.65
CA LYS A 339 0.75 19.27 18.99
C LYS A 339 0.37 20.54 19.74
N GLN A 340 1.17 21.60 19.64
CA GLN A 340 0.87 22.90 20.24
C GLN A 340 -0.35 23.58 19.60
N GLU A 341 -0.48 23.57 18.27
CA GLU A 341 -1.66 24.11 17.57
C GLU A 341 -2.96 23.41 17.98
N VAL A 342 -2.96 22.07 18.06
CA VAL A 342 -4.14 21.31 18.50
C VAL A 342 -4.48 21.61 19.96
N SER A 343 -3.48 21.74 20.83
CA SER A 343 -3.70 22.14 22.23
C SER A 343 -4.27 23.55 22.38
N ILE A 344 -3.81 24.51 21.56
CA ILE A 344 -4.33 25.89 21.56
C ILE A 344 -5.78 25.92 21.05
N LEU A 345 -6.08 25.22 19.95
CA LEU A 345 -7.44 25.12 19.42
C LEU A 345 -8.41 24.43 20.41
N LEU A 346 -7.94 23.42 21.14
CA LEU A 346 -8.73 22.79 22.20
C LEU A 346 -9.00 23.76 23.36
N LEU A 347 -7.99 24.51 23.81
CA LEU A 347 -8.14 25.54 24.85
C LEU A 347 -9.10 26.64 24.41
N GLU A 348 -8.98 27.16 23.19
CA GLU A 348 -9.91 28.17 22.66
C GLU A 348 -11.35 27.65 22.54
N SER A 349 -11.55 26.37 22.25
CA SER A 349 -12.89 25.76 22.22
C SER A 349 -13.52 25.62 23.62
N ILE A 350 -12.69 25.45 24.65
CA ILE A 350 -13.11 25.36 26.06
C ILE A 350 -13.47 26.75 26.58
N PHE A 351 -12.72 27.80 26.21
CA PHE A 351 -12.98 29.18 26.63
C PHE A 351 -14.10 29.90 25.84
N ARG A 352 -14.64 29.28 24.77
CA ARG A 352 -15.81 29.78 24.01
C ARG A 352 -17.13 29.10 24.37
N ARG A 353 -17.16 28.24 25.40
CA ARG A 353 -18.38 27.79 26.09
C ARG A 353 -18.49 28.51 27.42
#